data_AF-A0A960XXB0-F1
#
_entry.id   AF-A0A960XXB0-F1
#
_cell.length_a   1.000
_cell.length_b   1.000
_cell.length_c   1.000
_cell.angle_alpha   90.00
_cell.angle_beta   90.00
_cell.angle_gamma   90.00
#
_symmetry.space_group_name_H-M   'P 1'
#
loop_
_entity.id
_entity.type
_entity.pdbx_description
1 polymer ?
#
loop_
_entity_poly.entity_id
_entity_poly.type
_entity_poly.pdbx_seq_one_letter_code
_entity_poly.pdbx_strand_id
1 'polypeptide(L)'
;MGSTKYIGLMAIFLMHCLGMPDVPEQYYSNDYYFDGFSVQIVGRASLPPSIMTRQYDGESRREFVNFDERLQECKKAAVLQADSKWLSITEDDPNTQFEWIRRLDLGAKGPWSGCLEDAETRYMLFDYPSNCIVVRQYPCDPAYY
;
A
#
# COMPACT_ATOMS: atom_id res chain seq x y z
N MET A 1 -31.42 -0.81 -61.09
CA MET A 1 -30.66 0.35 -60.57
C MET A 1 -30.98 0.47 -59.09
N GLY A 2 -29.95 0.56 -58.23
CA GLY A 2 -30.10 0.63 -56.77
C GLY A 2 -29.25 -0.42 -56.06
N SER A 3 -27.92 -0.25 -56.12
CA SER A 3 -26.95 -1.02 -55.35
C SER A 3 -26.81 -0.36 -53.98
N THR A 4 -27.01 -1.09 -52.88
CA THR A 4 -26.65 -0.59 -51.55
C THR A 4 -25.98 -1.71 -50.76
N LYS A 5 -24.67 -1.49 -50.58
CA LYS A 5 -23.75 -2.28 -49.77
C LYS A 5 -24.08 -2.04 -48.29
N TYR A 6 -24.05 -3.10 -47.49
CA TYR A 6 -23.78 -2.97 -46.05
C TYR A 6 -22.63 -3.89 -45.68
N ILE A 7 -21.49 -3.25 -45.45
CA ILE A 7 -20.27 -3.74 -44.81
C ILE A 7 -20.40 -3.37 -43.33
N GLY A 8 -19.93 -4.25 -42.45
CA GLY A 8 -19.66 -3.95 -41.04
C GLY A 8 -20.74 -4.47 -40.08
N LEU A 9 -20.44 -5.03 -38.92
CA LEU A 9 -19.22 -4.95 -38.13
C LEU A 9 -18.92 -6.32 -37.51
N MET A 10 -17.69 -6.81 -37.69
CA MET A 10 -17.08 -7.68 -36.69
C MET A 10 -16.87 -6.84 -35.42
N ALA A 11 -17.67 -7.11 -34.40
CA ALA A 11 -17.42 -6.61 -33.05
C ALA A 11 -16.21 -7.35 -32.49
N ILE A 12 -15.02 -6.78 -32.71
CA ILE A 12 -13.83 -7.13 -31.96
C ILE A 12 -14.07 -6.60 -30.55
N PHE A 13 -14.51 -7.48 -29.64
CA PHE A 13 -14.41 -7.25 -28.20
C PHE A 13 -12.93 -7.22 -27.85
N LEU A 14 -12.32 -6.04 -28.03
CA LEU A 14 -11.09 -5.67 -27.35
C LEU A 14 -11.41 -5.66 -25.85
N MET A 15 -11.13 -6.79 -25.20
CA MET A 15 -10.87 -6.81 -23.76
C MET A 15 -9.77 -5.77 -23.52
N HIS A 16 -10.18 -4.57 -23.17
CA HIS A 16 -9.30 -3.63 -22.52
C HIS A 16 -8.94 -4.30 -21.20
N CYS A 17 -7.73 -4.85 -21.12
CA CYS A 17 -7.04 -4.88 -19.85
C CYS A 17 -7.10 -3.44 -19.35
N LEU A 18 -8.01 -3.17 -18.44
CA LEU A 18 -8.08 -1.93 -17.69
C LEU A 18 -6.78 -1.87 -16.90
N GLY A 19 -5.72 -1.37 -17.54
CA GLY A 19 -4.61 -0.76 -16.85
C GLY A 19 -5.23 0.28 -15.92
N MET A 20 -5.05 0.05 -14.62
CA MET A 20 -5.53 0.94 -13.57
C MET A 20 -5.08 2.37 -13.89
N PRO A 21 -5.89 3.39 -13.56
CA PRO A 21 -5.57 4.77 -13.89
C PRO A 21 -4.18 5.12 -13.35
N ASP A 22 -3.29 5.50 -14.26
CA ASP A 22 -1.92 5.89 -13.99
C ASP A 22 -1.92 7.04 -12.97
N VAL A 23 -1.56 6.75 -11.72
CA VAL A 23 -1.18 7.79 -10.77
C VAL A 23 0.17 8.33 -11.26
N PRO A 24 0.24 9.60 -11.71
CA PRO A 24 1.45 10.13 -12.33
C PRO A 24 2.68 10.00 -11.41
N GLU A 25 3.88 9.73 -11.94
CA GLU A 25 5.09 9.50 -11.13
C GLU A 25 5.41 10.62 -10.13
N GLN A 26 4.99 11.86 -10.44
CA GLN A 26 5.09 13.02 -9.56
C GLN A 26 4.31 12.86 -8.23
N TYR A 27 3.39 11.91 -8.13
CA TYR A 27 2.66 11.61 -6.89
C TYR A 27 3.41 10.65 -5.95
N TYR A 28 4.61 10.17 -6.33
CA TYR A 28 5.46 9.42 -5.42
C TYR A 28 6.38 10.32 -4.59
N SER A 29 6.50 11.61 -4.90
CA SER A 29 7.42 12.51 -4.20
C SER A 29 6.89 13.02 -2.87
N ASN A 30 5.57 13.10 -2.68
CA ASN A 30 4.99 13.56 -1.42
C ASN A 30 4.51 12.35 -0.61
N ASP A 31 4.67 12.43 0.71
CA ASP A 31 4.33 11.34 1.62
C ASP A 31 2.81 11.19 1.86
N TYR A 32 2.02 12.22 1.53
CA TYR A 32 0.58 12.25 1.71
C TYR A 32 -0.16 13.10 0.66
N TYR A 33 -1.40 12.73 0.36
CA TYR A 33 -2.33 13.47 -0.51
C TYR A 33 -3.74 13.42 0.08
N PHE A 34 -4.40 14.58 0.18
CA PHE A 34 -5.79 14.67 0.62
C PHE A 34 -6.72 14.65 -0.60
N ASP A 35 -7.72 13.77 -0.58
CA ASP A 35 -8.79 13.71 -1.58
C ASP A 35 -10.14 13.82 -0.85
N GLY A 36 -10.50 15.07 -0.51
CA GLY A 36 -11.79 15.47 0.06
C GLY A 36 -12.18 14.80 1.37
N PHE A 37 -12.58 13.52 1.29
CA PHE A 37 -13.03 12.66 2.38
C PHE A 37 -12.06 11.53 2.73
N SER A 38 -10.94 11.44 2.03
CA SER A 38 -9.93 10.41 2.26
C SER A 38 -8.53 11.00 2.21
N VAL A 39 -7.59 10.32 2.85
CA VAL A 39 -6.17 10.63 2.72
C VAL A 39 -5.43 9.44 2.16
N GLN A 40 -4.54 9.69 1.20
CA GLN A 40 -3.64 8.70 0.64
C GLN A 40 -2.26 8.91 1.25
N ILE A 41 -1.69 7.87 1.83
CA ILE A 41 -0.36 7.89 2.43
C ILE A 41 0.54 6.91 1.69
N VAL A 42 1.76 7.35 1.40
CA VAL A 42 2.77 6.53 0.76
C VAL A 42 3.59 5.79 1.82
N GLY A 43 3.49 4.47 1.80
CA GLY A 43 4.28 3.54 2.59
C GLY A 43 5.53 3.09 1.84
N ARG A 44 6.71 3.07 2.47
CA ARG A 44 7.95 2.56 1.87
C ARG A 44 8.65 1.58 2.79
N ALA A 45 9.08 0.45 2.24
CA ALA A 45 9.89 -0.51 2.96
C ALA A 45 10.95 -1.15 2.05
N SER A 46 12.07 -1.55 2.66
CA SER A 46 13.11 -2.29 1.94
C SER A 46 12.74 -3.76 1.81
N LEU A 47 13.08 -4.34 0.66
CA LEU A 47 12.90 -5.75 0.41
C LEU A 47 13.80 -6.55 1.38
N PRO A 48 13.26 -7.49 2.16
CA PRO A 48 14.06 -8.31 3.06
C PRO A 48 15.14 -9.10 2.31
N PRO A 49 16.24 -9.51 2.96
CA PRO A 49 17.22 -10.41 2.35
C PRO A 49 16.62 -11.78 2.01
N SER A 50 17.33 -12.56 1.17
CA SER A 50 16.93 -13.94 0.82
C SER A 50 17.08 -14.95 1.96
N ILE A 51 17.78 -14.56 3.03
CA ILE A 51 17.92 -15.33 4.27
C ILE A 51 17.34 -14.49 5.40
N MET A 52 16.22 -14.95 5.98
CA MET A 52 15.55 -14.27 7.09
C MET A 52 15.71 -15.09 8.37
N THR A 53 15.75 -14.41 9.52
CA THR A 53 15.70 -15.06 10.83
C THR A 53 14.26 -15.07 11.32
N ARG A 54 13.74 -16.23 11.69
CA ARG A 54 12.38 -16.41 12.25
C ARG A 54 12.44 -17.03 13.63
N GLN A 55 11.50 -16.64 14.49
CA GLN A 55 11.33 -17.21 15.82
C GLN A 55 10.29 -18.33 15.75
N TYR A 56 10.67 -19.53 16.18
CA TYR A 56 9.77 -20.67 16.34
C TYR A 56 9.96 -21.23 17.74
N ASP A 57 8.90 -21.29 18.55
CA ASP A 57 8.93 -21.87 19.90
C ASP A 57 10.08 -21.34 20.80
N GLY A 58 10.46 -20.07 20.62
CA GLY A 58 11.57 -19.42 21.35
C GLY A 58 12.96 -19.63 20.76
N GLU A 59 13.09 -20.38 19.66
CA GLU A 59 14.34 -20.57 18.91
C GLU A 59 14.39 -19.72 17.63
N SER A 60 15.53 -19.06 17.41
CA SER A 60 15.79 -18.32 16.16
C SER A 60 16.40 -19.23 15.10
N ARG A 61 15.73 -19.36 13.95
CA ARG A 61 16.21 -20.14 12.79
C ARG A 61 16.42 -19.25 11.59
N ARG A 62 17.50 -19.51 10.83
CA ARG A 62 17.78 -18.84 9.56
C ARG A 62 17.21 -19.67 8.42
N GLU A 63 16.33 -19.07 7.64
CA GLU A 63 15.60 -19.75 6.57
C GLU A 63 15.79 -19.01 5.25
N PHE A 64 15.93 -19.79 4.17
CA PHE A 64 15.88 -19.24 2.82
C PHE A 64 14.43 -18.98 2.45
N VAL A 65 14.15 -17.74 2.10
CA VAL A 65 12.81 -17.28 1.70
C VAL A 65 12.80 -16.95 0.22
N ASN A 66 11.72 -17.33 -0.46
CA ASN A 66 11.57 -17.06 -1.89
C ASN A 66 11.24 -15.57 -2.13
N PHE A 67 11.27 -15.16 -3.40
CA PHE A 67 11.03 -13.76 -3.76
C PHE A 67 9.60 -13.29 -3.43
N ASP A 68 8.59 -14.13 -3.67
CA ASP A 68 7.19 -13.79 -3.41
C ASP A 68 6.92 -13.56 -1.92
N GLU A 69 7.50 -14.38 -1.05
CA GLU A 69 7.41 -14.25 0.39
C GLU A 69 8.09 -12.97 0.87
N ARG A 70 9.26 -12.63 0.33
CA ARG A 70 9.95 -11.36 0.60
C ARG A 70 9.12 -10.16 0.15
N LEU A 71 8.42 -10.27 -0.98
CA LEU A 71 7.51 -9.22 -1.45
C LEU A 71 6.32 -9.04 -0.50
N GLN A 72 5.75 -10.12 0.03
CA GLN A 72 4.66 -10.02 1.01
C GLN A 72 5.14 -9.37 2.32
N GLU A 73 6.31 -9.75 2.82
CA GLU A 73 6.89 -9.12 4.01
C GLU A 73 7.21 -7.64 3.79
N CYS A 74 7.74 -7.29 2.61
CA CYS A 74 7.95 -5.90 2.23
C CYS A 74 6.63 -5.12 2.21
N LYS A 75 5.58 -5.68 1.59
CA LYS A 75 4.25 -5.06 1.53
C LYS A 75 3.71 -4.80 2.93
N LYS A 76 3.78 -5.79 3.84
CA LYS A 76 3.35 -5.64 5.24
C LYS A 76 4.09 -4.50 5.93
N ALA A 77 5.41 -4.45 5.80
CA ALA A 77 6.22 -3.39 6.39
C ALA A 77 5.91 -2.01 5.80
N ALA A 78 5.68 -1.92 4.48
CA ALA A 78 5.31 -0.67 3.83
C ALA A 78 3.92 -0.19 4.26
N VAL A 79 2.96 -1.11 4.44
CA VAL A 79 1.63 -0.82 5.00
C VAL A 79 1.75 -0.30 6.43
N LEU A 80 2.50 -0.97 7.30
CA LEU A 80 2.76 -0.53 8.67
C LEU A 80 3.39 0.87 8.72
N GLN A 81 4.29 1.16 7.76
CA GLN A 81 4.90 2.48 7.64
C GLN A 81 3.89 3.55 7.21
N ALA A 82 2.96 3.23 6.32
CA ALA A 82 1.86 4.15 5.97
C ALA A 82 0.88 4.36 7.13
N ASP A 83 0.55 3.31 7.89
CA ASP A 83 -0.37 3.39 9.05
C ASP A 83 0.23 4.29 10.14
N SER A 84 1.52 4.10 10.44
CA SER A 84 2.21 4.92 11.44
C SER A 84 2.33 6.39 11.03
N LYS A 85 2.53 6.68 9.73
CA LYS A 85 2.49 8.06 9.20
C LYS A 85 1.13 8.69 9.42
N TRP A 86 0.05 7.97 9.07
CA TRP A 86 -1.30 8.48 9.25
C TRP A 86 -1.58 8.82 10.72
N LEU A 87 -1.24 7.93 11.64
CA LEU A 87 -1.41 8.18 13.09
C LEU A 87 -0.55 9.34 13.60
N SER A 88 0.65 9.51 13.06
CA SER A 88 1.50 10.66 13.42
C SER A 88 1.01 12.00 12.89
N ILE A 89 0.05 11.99 11.95
CA ILE A 89 -0.62 13.19 11.44
C ILE A 89 -1.90 13.49 12.25
N THR A 90 -2.63 12.45 12.67
CA THR A 90 -3.93 12.58 13.38
C THR A 90 -3.75 12.91 14.85
N GLU A 91 -2.91 12.14 15.54
CA GLU A 91 -2.64 12.41 16.94
C GLU A 91 -1.52 13.45 16.98
N ASP A 92 -1.82 14.64 17.51
CA ASP A 92 -0.90 15.73 17.85
C ASP A 92 0.05 15.30 19.00
N ASP A 93 0.55 14.07 18.89
CA ASP A 93 1.25 13.28 19.89
C ASP A 93 2.76 13.54 19.75
N PRO A 94 3.49 13.86 20.84
CA PRO A 94 4.95 13.94 20.82
C PRO A 94 5.66 12.64 20.41
N ASN A 95 4.93 11.52 20.27
CA ASN A 95 5.47 10.26 19.80
C ASN A 95 5.82 10.32 18.30
N THR A 96 7.12 10.22 18.02
CA THR A 96 7.63 10.09 16.64
C THR A 96 6.99 8.91 15.90
N GLN A 97 6.89 8.98 14.57
CA GLN A 97 6.42 7.90 13.69
C GLN A 97 6.97 6.50 14.08
N PHE A 98 8.22 6.43 14.54
CA PHE A 98 8.86 5.18 14.98
C PHE A 98 8.13 4.50 16.16
N GLU A 99 7.62 5.27 17.11
CA GLU A 99 6.88 4.72 18.25
C GLU A 99 5.52 4.17 17.80
N TRP A 100 4.87 4.80 16.82
CA TRP A 100 3.66 4.25 16.22
C TRP A 100 3.90 2.94 15.48
N ILE A 101 5.01 2.84 14.73
CA ILE A 101 5.43 1.56 14.12
C ILE A 101 5.51 0.47 15.18
N ARG A 102 6.22 0.74 16.29
CA ARG A 102 6.38 -0.22 17.40
C ARG A 102 5.04 -0.63 18.02
N ARG A 103 4.14 0.33 18.26
CA ARG A 103 2.83 0.05 18.88
C ARG A 103 1.92 -0.78 17.99
N LEU A 104 1.87 -0.44 16.70
CA LEU A 104 1.09 -1.18 15.71
C LEU A 104 1.64 -2.59 15.53
N ASP A 105 2.96 -2.78 15.51
CA ASP A 105 3.60 -4.11 15.45
C ASP A 105 3.26 -4.97 16.67
N LEU A 106 3.08 -4.35 17.85
CA LEU A 106 2.59 -5.00 19.07
C LEU A 106 1.07 -5.19 19.11
N GLY A 107 0.33 -4.80 18.07
CA GLY A 107 -1.12 -4.98 17.97
C GLY A 107 -1.96 -3.96 18.75
N ALA A 108 -1.44 -2.75 18.96
CA ALA A 108 -2.20 -1.67 19.60
C ALA A 108 -3.51 -1.38 18.87
N LYS A 109 -4.57 -1.08 19.63
CA LYS A 109 -5.88 -0.64 19.11
C LYS A 109 -6.37 0.62 19.84
N GLY A 110 -7.22 1.39 19.20
CA GLY A 110 -7.81 2.64 19.69
C GLY A 110 -9.01 3.09 18.85
N PRO A 111 -9.55 4.30 19.10
CA PRO A 111 -10.67 4.85 18.33
C PRO A 111 -10.39 4.91 16.82
N TRP A 112 -9.13 5.14 16.44
CA TRP A 112 -8.63 5.14 15.06
C TRP A 112 -8.57 3.77 14.40
N SER A 113 -8.65 2.66 15.14
CA SER A 113 -8.41 1.31 14.56
C SER A 113 -9.41 0.94 13.49
N GLY A 114 -10.67 1.37 13.60
CA GLY A 114 -11.66 1.15 12.54
C GLY A 114 -11.22 1.77 11.22
N CYS A 115 -10.57 2.94 11.26
CA CYS A 115 -10.06 3.59 10.05
C CYS A 115 -8.96 2.78 9.37
N LEU A 116 -8.03 2.20 10.16
CA LEU A 116 -6.95 1.39 9.61
C LEU A 116 -7.44 0.03 9.10
N GLU A 117 -8.47 -0.52 9.74
CA GLU A 117 -9.14 -1.77 9.31
C GLU A 117 -9.88 -1.57 7.98
N ASP A 118 -10.50 -0.40 7.78
CA ASP A 118 -11.19 -0.02 6.53
C ASP A 118 -10.23 0.56 5.45
N ALA A 119 -8.95 0.77 5.76
CA ALA A 119 -7.98 1.34 4.84
C ALA A 119 -7.58 0.37 3.72
N GLU A 120 -7.58 0.84 2.48
CA GLU A 120 -7.32 0.02 1.30
C GLU A 120 -5.94 0.30 0.70
N THR A 121 -5.20 -0.76 0.32
CA THR A 121 -4.01 -0.60 -0.53
C THR A 121 -4.46 -0.40 -1.97
N ARG A 122 -4.34 0.82 -2.50
CA ARG A 122 -4.68 1.16 -3.88
C ARG A 122 -3.62 0.71 -4.87
N TYR A 123 -2.35 0.88 -4.50
CA TYR A 123 -1.22 0.57 -5.37
C TYR A 123 -0.10 -0.12 -4.60
N MET A 124 0.61 -1.00 -5.31
CA MET A 124 1.88 -1.56 -4.88
C MET A 124 2.85 -1.45 -6.05
N LEU A 125 3.98 -0.80 -5.81
CA LEU A 125 5.07 -0.68 -6.77
C LEU A 125 6.30 -1.34 -6.20
N PHE A 126 7.12 -1.83 -7.10
CA PHE A 126 8.37 -2.47 -6.75
C PHE A 126 9.50 -1.78 -7.50
N ASP A 127 10.33 -1.08 -6.73
CA ASP A 127 11.52 -0.42 -7.22
C ASP A 127 12.71 -1.40 -7.05
N TYR A 128 12.81 -2.32 -8.00
CA TYR A 128 13.84 -3.37 -7.99
C TYR A 128 15.24 -2.74 -7.99
N PRO A 129 16.19 -3.26 -7.18
CA PRO A 129 16.12 -4.46 -6.36
C PRO A 129 15.74 -4.24 -4.89
N SER A 130 15.41 -3.01 -4.50
CA SER A 130 15.67 -2.58 -3.12
C SER A 130 14.42 -2.36 -2.30
N ASN A 131 13.34 -1.84 -2.89
CA ASN A 131 12.22 -1.33 -2.10
C ASN A 131 10.86 -1.69 -2.71
N CYS A 132 9.85 -1.78 -1.85
CA CYS A 132 8.45 -1.72 -2.24
C CYS A 132 7.83 -0.42 -1.75
N ILE A 133 6.88 0.06 -2.53
CA ILE A 133 6.09 1.26 -2.24
C ILE A 133 4.63 0.83 -2.25
N VAL A 134 3.88 1.21 -1.22
CA VAL A 134 2.44 1.03 -1.18
C VAL A 134 1.78 2.40 -1.09
N VAL A 135 0.65 2.56 -1.76
CA VAL A 135 -0.23 3.71 -1.56
C VAL A 135 -1.46 3.19 -0.83
N ARG A 136 -1.65 3.69 0.39
CA ARG A 136 -2.75 3.28 1.27
C ARG A 136 -3.72 4.43 1.41
N GLN A 137 -4.99 4.17 1.14
CA GLN A 137 -6.07 5.15 1.25
C GLN A 137 -6.86 4.90 2.52
N TYR A 138 -6.97 5.94 3.34
CA TYR A 138 -7.74 5.94 4.58
C TYR A 138 -9.04 6.70 4.32
N PRO A 139 -10.20 6.10 4.59
CA PRO A 139 -11.51 6.71 4.34
C PRO A 139 -11.92 7.74 5.41
N CYS A 140 -10.99 8.12 6.29
CA CYS A 140 -11.25 9.04 7.38
C CYS A 140 -10.35 10.26 7.26
N ASP A 141 -10.91 11.42 7.56
CA ASP A 141 -10.18 12.67 7.59
C ASP A 141 -9.34 12.75 8.88
N PRO A 142 -8.01 12.93 8.76
CA PRO A 142 -7.09 13.11 9.87
C PRO A 142 -7.51 14.15 10.91
N ALA A 143 -8.20 15.22 10.50
CA ALA A 143 -8.57 16.31 11.41
C ALA A 143 -9.69 15.96 12.40
N TYR A 144 -10.39 14.85 12.18
CA TYR A 144 -11.51 14.38 13.01
C TYR A 144 -11.15 13.17 13.88
N TYR A 145 -9.87 12.79 13.91
CA TYR A 145 -9.34 11.66 14.68
C TYR A 145 -8.30 12.10 15.69
#